data_AF-A0A6L3X436-F1
#
_entry.id   AF-A0A6L3X436-F1
#
_cell.length_a   1.000
_cell.length_b   1.000
_cell.length_c   1.000
_cell.angle_alpha   90.00
_cell.angle_beta   90.00
_cell.angle_gamma   90.00
#
_symmetry.space_group_name_H-M   'P 1'
#
loop_
_entity.id
_entity.type
_entity.pdbx_description
1 polymer ?
#
loop_
_entity_poly.entity_id
_entity_poly.type
_entity_poly.pdbx_seq_one_letter_code
_entity_poly.pdbx_strand_id
1 'polypeptide(L)'
;MSQDINNTVATSKTRRVIRNLRWYVLVLFLLGVTVNYITRNSLGILAPELKESLGITTEQYSWIVGAFQIAYTIFQPLCGWLIDVIGLKIGFMVCAGIWALMCIFHAGAGSWLHLAILRFFMGASEAAATPANAKTIGAWFPK
;
A
#
# COMPACT_ATOMS: atom_id res chain seq x y z
N MET A 1 -36.68 13.41 45.28
CA MET A 1 -36.64 12.00 44.84
C MET A 1 -36.65 11.95 43.31
N SER A 2 -35.51 12.27 42.66
CA SER A 2 -35.35 12.12 41.18
C SER A 2 -33.95 12.49 40.65
N GLN A 3 -33.05 13.08 41.43
CA GLN A 3 -31.75 13.54 40.91
C GLN A 3 -30.61 12.50 40.96
N ASP A 4 -30.81 11.36 41.62
CA ASP A 4 -29.73 10.37 41.83
C ASP A 4 -29.62 9.32 40.71
N ILE A 5 -30.49 9.35 39.70
CA ILE A 5 -30.57 8.31 38.65
C ILE A 5 -29.69 8.66 37.42
N ASN A 6 -29.31 9.92 37.23
CA ASN A 6 -28.60 10.36 36.01
C ASN A 6 -27.07 10.24 36.05
N ASN A 7 -26.46 9.81 37.16
CA ASN A 7 -25.00 9.80 37.32
C ASN A 7 -24.30 8.45 37.11
N THR A 8 -25.00 7.39 36.72
CA THR A 8 -24.44 6.02 36.69
C THR A 8 -24.02 5.48 35.32
N VAL A 9 -24.08 6.24 34.23
CA VAL A 9 -23.69 5.72 32.89
C VAL A 9 -22.75 6.65 32.12
N ALA A 10 -21.77 7.25 32.78
CA ALA A 10 -20.55 7.69 32.12
C ALA A 10 -19.54 6.54 32.19
N THR A 11 -19.72 5.50 31.37
CA THR A 11 -18.67 4.49 31.14
C THR A 11 -17.51 5.18 30.43
N SER A 12 -16.62 5.78 31.21
CA SER A 12 -15.30 6.24 30.78
C SER A 12 -14.60 5.04 30.16
N LYS A 13 -14.56 5.00 28.83
CA LYS A 13 -13.83 4.00 28.07
C LYS A 13 -12.35 4.28 28.33
N THR A 14 -11.78 3.68 29.37
CA THR A 14 -10.38 3.84 29.75
C THR A 14 -9.53 3.53 28.53
N ARG A 15 -9.03 4.58 27.86
CA ARG A 15 -8.19 4.44 26.68
C ARG A 15 -6.92 3.74 27.15
N ARG A 16 -6.76 2.45 26.82
CA ARG A 16 -5.53 1.71 27.13
C ARG A 16 -4.37 2.44 26.45
N VAL A 17 -3.57 3.15 27.24
CA VAL A 17 -2.37 3.82 26.76
C VAL A 17 -1.31 2.74 26.60
N ILE A 18 -1.12 2.26 25.38
CA ILE A 18 -0.04 1.32 25.06
C ILE A 18 1.27 2.12 25.14
N ARG A 19 2.10 1.84 26.16
CA ARG A 19 3.46 2.39 26.24
C ARG A 19 4.21 2.05 24.95
N ASN A 20 4.92 3.02 24.40
CA ASN A 20 5.76 2.86 23.20
C ASN A 20 5.01 2.55 21.89
N LEU A 21 3.69 2.75 21.80
CA LEU A 21 2.92 2.49 20.58
C LEU A 21 3.51 3.13 19.31
N ARG A 22 4.10 4.33 19.44
CA ARG A 22 4.80 5.02 18.34
C ARG A 22 5.91 4.18 17.70
N TRP A 23 6.64 3.39 18.49
CA TRP A 23 7.73 2.53 17.99
C TRP A 23 7.20 1.28 17.31
N TYR A 24 6.10 0.70 17.82
CA TYR A 24 5.42 -0.39 17.12
C TYR A 24 4.88 0.05 15.77
N VAL A 25 4.27 1.24 15.71
CA VAL A 25 3.81 1.84 14.45
C VAL A 25 4.99 2.07 13.50
N LEU A 26 6.11 2.60 13.98
CA LEU A 26 7.33 2.76 13.17
C LEU A 26 7.80 1.44 12.57
N VAL A 27 7.90 0.38 13.38
CA VAL A 27 8.35 -0.94 12.93
C VAL A 27 7.37 -1.50 11.89
N LEU A 28 6.07 -1.37 12.10
CA LEU A 28 5.05 -1.78 11.12
C LEU A 28 5.21 -1.03 9.79
N PHE A 29 5.50 0.28 9.83
CA PHE A 29 5.80 1.06 8.63
C PHE A 29 7.06 0.60 7.93
N LEU A 30 8.14 0.39 8.68
CA LEU A 30 9.41 -0.08 8.13
C LEU A 30 9.21 -1.41 7.39
N LEU A 31 8.55 -2.37 8.04
CA LEU A 31 8.21 -3.66 7.43
C LEU A 31 7.37 -3.49 6.16
N GLY A 32 6.34 -2.63 6.19
CA GLY A 32 5.51 -2.34 5.03
C GLY A 32 6.30 -1.74 3.85
N VAL A 33 7.22 -0.82 4.13
CA VAL A 33 8.11 -0.25 3.10
C VAL A 33 9.06 -1.31 2.55
N THR A 34 9.66 -2.14 3.40
CA THR A 34 10.53 -3.24 2.97
C THR A 34 9.81 -4.20 2.04
N VAL A 35 8.58 -4.62 2.40
CA VAL A 35 7.76 -5.51 1.57
C VAL A 35 7.46 -4.89 0.21
N ASN A 36 7.10 -3.60 0.16
CA ASN A 36 6.88 -2.90 -1.12
C ASN A 36 8.13 -2.90 -2.00
N TYR A 37 9.31 -2.62 -1.42
CA TYR A 37 10.57 -2.64 -2.17
C TYR A 37 10.91 -4.03 -2.72
N ILE A 38 10.69 -5.09 -1.95
CA ILE A 38 10.90 -6.46 -2.40
C ILE A 38 9.95 -6.78 -3.58
N THR A 39 8.66 -6.46 -3.45
CA THR A 39 7.67 -6.72 -4.51
C THR A 39 7.97 -5.93 -5.79
N ARG A 40 8.46 -4.69 -5.66
CA ARG A 40 8.87 -3.88 -6.81
C ARG A 40 10.05 -4.51 -7.55
N ASN A 41 11.08 -4.93 -6.81
CA ASN A 41 12.34 -5.43 -7.36
C ASN A 41 12.30 -6.90 -7.83
N SER A 42 11.31 -7.68 -7.38
CA SER A 42 11.20 -9.10 -7.73
C SER A 42 11.15 -9.36 -9.24
N LEU A 43 10.52 -8.47 -10.03
CA LEU A 43 10.44 -8.63 -11.49
C LEU A 43 11.81 -8.51 -12.15
N GLY A 44 12.63 -7.58 -11.67
CA GLY A 44 13.98 -7.34 -12.19
C GLY A 44 14.86 -8.57 -12.02
N ILE A 45 14.74 -9.23 -10.87
CA ILE A 45 15.47 -10.46 -10.55
C ILE A 45 14.99 -11.62 -11.42
N LEU A 46 13.68 -11.71 -11.66
CA LEU A 46 13.06 -12.76 -12.48
C LEU A 46 13.09 -12.48 -13.99
N ALA A 47 13.68 -11.36 -14.43
CA ALA A 47 13.70 -10.96 -15.83
C ALA A 47 14.27 -12.03 -16.79
N PRO A 48 15.43 -12.68 -16.53
CA PRO A 48 15.95 -13.72 -17.43
C PRO A 48 14.99 -14.93 -17.51
N GLU A 49 14.50 -15.40 -16.37
CA GLU A 49 13.57 -16.53 -16.29
C GLU A 49 12.26 -16.24 -17.05
N LEU A 50 11.67 -15.05 -16.83
CA LEU A 50 10.42 -14.66 -17.51
C LEU A 50 10.60 -14.55 -19.03
N LYS A 51 11.77 -14.11 -19.50
CA LYS A 51 12.06 -14.02 -20.93
C LYS A 51 12.18 -15.40 -21.56
N GLU A 52 12.80 -16.34 -20.86
CA GLU A 52 12.96 -17.72 -21.32
C GLU A 52 11.63 -18.50 -21.25
N SER A 53 10.97 -18.49 -20.09
CA SER A 53 9.79 -19.32 -19.81
C SER A 53 8.53 -18.86 -20.57
N LEU A 54 8.38 -17.56 -20.81
CA LEU A 54 7.22 -16.97 -21.49
C LEU A 54 7.55 -16.44 -22.89
N GLY A 55 8.80 -16.59 -23.36
CA GLY A 55 9.25 -16.11 -24.67
C GLY A 55 9.17 -14.59 -24.83
N ILE A 56 9.33 -13.83 -23.74
CA ILE A 56 9.16 -12.37 -23.72
C ILE A 56 10.41 -11.68 -24.30
N THR A 57 10.22 -10.75 -25.22
CA THR A 57 11.34 -9.96 -25.76
C THR A 57 11.82 -8.91 -24.74
N THR A 58 13.06 -8.42 -24.88
CA THR A 58 13.56 -7.33 -24.03
C THR A 58 12.73 -6.06 -24.14
N GLU A 59 12.15 -5.78 -25.29
CA GLU A 59 11.26 -4.65 -25.51
C GLU A 59 9.95 -4.83 -24.72
N GLN A 60 9.30 -5.99 -24.83
CA GLN A 60 8.07 -6.31 -24.08
C GLN A 60 8.30 -6.26 -22.57
N TYR A 61 9.43 -6.78 -22.10
CA TYR A 61 9.81 -6.67 -20.70
C TYR A 61 9.93 -5.20 -20.24
N SER A 62 10.51 -4.35 -21.10
CA SER A 62 10.62 -2.92 -20.84
C SER A 62 9.25 -2.23 -20.76
N TRP A 63 8.30 -2.65 -21.61
CA TRP A 63 6.91 -2.18 -21.53
C TRP A 63 6.23 -2.57 -20.21
N ILE A 64 6.46 -3.79 -19.70
CA ILE A 64 5.92 -4.24 -18.40
C ILE A 64 6.45 -3.36 -17.26
N VAL A 65 7.77 -3.13 -17.22
CA VAL A 65 8.39 -2.27 -16.20
C VAL A 65 7.92 -0.83 -16.33
N GLY A 66 7.81 -0.32 -17.56
CA GLY A 66 7.33 1.03 -17.86
C GLY A 66 5.88 1.25 -17.43
N ALA A 67 5.00 0.27 -17.64
CA ALA A 67 3.60 0.35 -17.26
C ALA A 67 3.43 0.61 -15.74
N PHE A 68 4.22 -0.08 -14.92
CA PHE A 68 4.25 0.16 -13.47
C PHE A 68 4.72 1.59 -13.14
N GLN A 69 5.81 2.06 -13.76
CA GLN A 69 6.37 3.39 -13.47
C GLN A 69 5.42 4.52 -13.87
N ILE A 70 4.75 4.39 -15.02
CA ILE A 70 3.74 5.34 -15.51
C ILE A 70 2.55 5.38 -14.56
N ALA A 71 2.02 4.21 -14.19
CA ALA A 71 0.92 4.13 -13.22
C ALA A 71 1.31 4.76 -11.89
N TYR A 72 2.45 4.37 -11.33
CA TYR A 72 2.91 4.89 -10.04
C TYR A 72 3.02 6.43 -10.07
N THR A 73 3.61 6.99 -11.13
CA THR A 73 3.78 8.45 -11.26
C THR A 73 2.44 9.19 -11.37
N ILE A 74 1.51 8.69 -12.18
CA ILE A 74 0.21 9.34 -12.41
C ILE A 74 -0.68 9.22 -11.17
N PHE A 75 -0.71 8.05 -10.52
CA PHE A 75 -1.60 7.79 -9.41
C PHE A 75 -1.09 8.35 -8.09
N GLN A 76 0.19 8.69 -7.95
CA GLN A 76 0.74 9.24 -6.71
C GLN A 76 0.02 10.52 -6.24
N PRO A 77 -0.19 11.57 -7.07
CA PRO A 77 -0.99 12.73 -6.66
C PRO A 77 -2.47 12.38 -6.44
N LEU A 78 -3.05 11.48 -7.26
CA LEU A 78 -4.45 11.06 -7.15
C LEU A 78 -4.73 10.34 -5.84
N CYS A 79 -3.85 9.41 -5.44
CA CYS A 79 -3.93 8.71 -4.17
C CYS A 79 -3.68 9.65 -2.99
N GLY A 80 -2.80 10.64 -3.14
CA GLY A 80 -2.62 11.70 -2.16
C GLY A 80 -3.93 12.43 -1.85
N TRP A 81 -4.59 12.91 -2.91
CA TRP A 81 -5.90 13.56 -2.83
C TRP A 81 -6.98 12.61 -2.29
N LEU A 82 -7.03 11.37 -2.77
CA LEU A 82 -7.99 10.38 -2.31
C LEU A 82 -7.87 10.18 -0.79
N ILE A 83 -6.65 9.97 -0.28
CA ILE A 83 -6.38 9.80 1.15
C ILE A 83 -6.82 11.03 1.96
N ASP A 84 -6.73 12.24 1.41
CA ASP A 84 -7.26 13.45 2.07
C ASP A 84 -8.79 13.43 2.18
N VAL A 85 -9.49 12.92 1.16
CA VAL A 85 -10.96 12.90 1.14
C VAL A 85 -11.55 11.76 1.98
N ILE A 86 -11.05 10.53 1.82
CA ILE A 86 -11.62 9.33 2.48
C ILE A 86 -10.95 8.97 3.80
N GLY A 87 -9.85 9.66 4.13
CA GLY A 87 -9.07 9.46 5.34
C GLY A 87 -7.99 8.37 5.22
N LEU A 88 -6.90 8.59 5.97
CA LEU A 88 -5.67 7.79 5.97
C LEU A 88 -5.89 6.29 6.16
N LYS A 89 -6.70 5.88 7.13
CA LYS A 89 -6.87 4.46 7.47
C LYS A 89 -7.61 3.69 6.38
N ILE A 90 -8.73 4.23 5.90
CA ILE A 90 -9.58 3.55 4.91
C ILE A 90 -8.88 3.59 3.54
N GLY A 91 -8.34 4.74 3.14
CA GLY A 91 -7.66 4.87 1.86
C GLY A 91 -6.45 3.94 1.74
N PHE A 92 -5.61 3.89 2.77
CA PHE A 92 -4.47 2.96 2.77
C PHE A 92 -4.91 1.49 2.76
N MET A 93 -5.96 1.13 3.51
CA MET A 93 -6.48 -0.23 3.55
C MET A 93 -7.01 -0.72 2.19
N VAL A 94 -7.75 0.14 1.47
CA VAL A 94 -8.26 -0.18 0.12
C VAL A 94 -7.09 -0.37 -0.85
N CYS A 95 -6.13 0.55 -0.86
CA CYS A 95 -4.96 0.44 -1.74
C CYS A 95 -4.11 -0.80 -1.41
N ALA A 96 -3.87 -1.09 -0.13
CA ALA A 96 -3.16 -2.29 0.29
C ALA A 96 -3.91 -3.58 -0.09
N GLY A 97 -5.24 -3.57 -0.01
CA GLY A 97 -6.08 -4.70 -0.45
C GLY A 97 -5.97 -4.95 -1.96
N ILE A 98 -6.05 -3.89 -2.77
CA ILE A 98 -5.87 -3.99 -4.23
C ILE A 98 -4.47 -4.52 -4.55
N TRP A 99 -3.44 -4.00 -3.89
CA TRP A 99 -2.06 -4.44 -4.06
C TRP A 99 -1.88 -5.92 -3.75
N ALA A 100 -2.47 -6.42 -2.65
CA ALA A 100 -2.41 -7.83 -2.29
C ALA A 100 -3.11 -8.72 -3.33
N LEU A 101 -4.26 -8.29 -3.86
CA LEU A 101 -4.95 -9.00 -4.93
C LEU A 101 -4.11 -9.07 -6.22
N MET A 102 -3.44 -7.96 -6.57
CA MET A 102 -2.54 -7.95 -7.73
C MET A 102 -1.37 -8.91 -7.54
N CYS A 103 -0.81 -9.03 -6.32
CA CYS A 103 0.23 -10.00 -6.03
C CYS A 103 -0.24 -11.45 -6.27
N ILE A 104 -1.46 -11.79 -5.87
CA ILE A 104 -2.04 -13.12 -6.10
C ILE A 104 -2.23 -13.37 -7.60
N PHE A 105 -2.78 -12.38 -8.33
CA PHE A 105 -3.02 -12.52 -9.77
C PHE A 105 -1.75 -12.63 -10.61
N HIS A 106 -0.60 -12.14 -10.13
CA HIS A 106 0.68 -12.36 -10.81
C HIS A 106 1.05 -13.85 -10.92
N ALA A 107 0.62 -14.70 -9.99
CA ALA A 107 0.91 -16.13 -10.05
C ALA A 107 0.27 -16.83 -11.26
N GLY A 108 -0.83 -16.28 -11.82
CA GLY A 108 -1.52 -16.81 -12.99
C GLY A 108 -1.14 -16.13 -14.31
N ALA A 109 -0.17 -15.21 -14.31
CA ALA A 109 0.13 -14.41 -15.49
C ALA A 109 0.98 -15.18 -16.52
N GLY A 110 0.34 -15.67 -17.57
CA GLY A 110 0.98 -16.46 -18.64
C GLY A 110 1.39 -15.66 -19.90
N SER A 111 1.31 -14.32 -19.89
CA SER A 111 1.70 -13.51 -21.05
C SER A 111 2.26 -12.15 -20.63
N TRP A 112 3.07 -11.55 -21.51
CA TRP A 112 3.66 -10.23 -21.27
C TRP A 112 2.60 -9.14 -21.06
N LEU A 113 1.48 -9.21 -21.79
CA LEU A 113 0.40 -8.23 -21.68
C LEU A 113 -0.35 -8.37 -20.35
N HIS A 114 -0.63 -9.60 -19.91
CA HIS A 114 -1.19 -9.83 -18.58
C HIS A 114 -0.27 -9.28 -17.48
N LEU A 115 1.03 -9.54 -17.58
CA LEU A 115 2.02 -8.99 -16.65
C LEU A 115 2.03 -7.46 -16.67
N ALA A 116 1.97 -6.83 -17.85
CA ALA A 116 1.95 -5.37 -17.97
C ALA A 116 0.71 -4.74 -17.31
N ILE A 117 -0.48 -5.32 -17.52
CA ILE A 117 -1.73 -4.85 -16.93
C ILE A 117 -1.70 -5.00 -15.41
N LEU A 118 -1.30 -6.17 -14.91
CA LEU A 118 -1.18 -6.41 -13.47
C LEU A 118 -0.15 -5.47 -12.83
N ARG A 119 0.96 -5.20 -13.54
CA ARG A 119 1.98 -4.24 -13.11
C ARG A 119 1.47 -2.80 -13.08
N PHE A 120 0.64 -2.41 -14.04
CA PHE A 120 -0.01 -1.10 -14.04
C PHE A 120 -0.90 -0.91 -12.80
N PHE A 121 -1.81 -1.86 -12.53
CA PHE A 121 -2.69 -1.77 -11.35
C PHE A 121 -1.93 -1.91 -10.02
N MET A 122 -0.85 -2.71 -10.00
CA MET A 122 0.06 -2.75 -8.85
C MET A 122 0.72 -1.39 -8.61
N GLY A 123 1.24 -0.74 -9.65
CA GLY A 123 1.83 0.60 -9.54
C GLY A 123 0.82 1.65 -9.08
N ALA A 124 -0.41 1.59 -9.58
CA ALA A 124 -1.49 2.49 -9.18
C ALA A 124 -1.87 2.32 -7.69
N SER A 125 -1.93 1.09 -7.18
CA SER A 125 -2.24 0.82 -5.78
C SER A 125 -1.08 1.14 -4.83
N GLU A 126 0.16 0.85 -5.24
CA GLU A 126 1.37 1.15 -4.47
C GLU A 126 1.62 2.68 -4.34
N ALA A 127 1.11 3.48 -5.29
CA ALA A 127 1.26 4.94 -5.29
C ALA A 127 0.71 5.62 -4.03
N ALA A 128 -0.25 4.99 -3.34
CA ALA A 128 -0.82 5.48 -2.08
C ALA A 128 0.10 5.35 -0.88
N ALA A 129 1.13 4.49 -0.94
CA ALA A 129 2.00 4.22 0.20
C ALA A 129 2.81 5.46 0.62
N THR A 130 3.41 6.17 -0.34
CA THR A 130 4.21 7.36 -0.07
C THR A 130 3.42 8.48 0.66
N PRO A 131 2.25 8.94 0.16
CA PRO A 131 1.47 9.95 0.87
C PRO A 131 0.90 9.45 2.21
N ALA A 132 0.53 8.17 2.31
CA ALA A 132 0.08 7.58 3.57
C ALA A 132 1.20 7.59 4.64
N ASN A 133 2.42 7.21 4.24
CA ASN A 133 3.58 7.21 5.13
C ASN A 133 3.88 8.61 5.66
N ALA A 134 3.94 9.61 4.77
CA ALA A 134 4.20 11.00 5.15
C ALA A 134 3.16 11.54 6.14
N LYS A 135 1.86 11.31 5.88
CA LYS A 135 0.77 11.72 6.78
C LYS A 135 0.81 11.00 8.12
N THR A 136 1.16 9.71 8.12
CA THR A 136 1.21 8.94 9.36
C THR A 136 2.37 9.39 10.24
N ILE A 137 3.54 9.64 9.67
CA ILE A 137 4.69 10.17 10.43
C ILE A 137 4.32 11.51 11.07
N GLY A 138 3.74 12.43 10.29
CA GLY A 138 3.30 13.74 10.81
C GLY A 138 2.21 13.68 11.87
N ALA A 139 1.39 12.62 11.89
CA ALA A 139 0.35 12.43 12.90
C ALA A 139 0.85 11.75 14.18
N TRP A 140 1.89 10.91 14.10
CA TRP A 140 2.34 10.08 15.22
C TRP A 140 3.65 10.54 15.87
N PHE A 141 4.45 11.35 15.17
CA PHE A 141 5.72 11.87 15.69
C PHE A 141 5.68 13.40 15.87
N PRO A 142 6.08 13.92 17.04
CA PRO A 142 6.19 15.35 17.26
C PRO A 142 7.25 15.96 16.33
N LYS A 143 7.04 17.23 15.95
CA LYS A 143 7.96 18.01 15.11
C LYS A 143 9.28 18.27 15.83
#